data_AF-A0A2N2KG08-F1
#
_entry.id   AF-A0A2N2KG08-F1
#
_cell.length_a   1.000
_cell.length_b   1.000
_cell.length_c   1.000
_cell.angle_alpha   90.00
_cell.angle_beta   90.00
_cell.angle_gamma   90.00
#
_symmetry.space_group_name_H-M   'P 1'
#
loop_
_entity.id
_entity.type
_entity.pdbx_description
1 polymer ?
#
loop_
_entity_poly.entity_id
_entity_poly.type
_entity_poly.pdbx_seq_one_letter_code
_entity_poly.pdbx_strand_id
1 'polypeptide(L)' 'MHELINALLNTLNAMGYPGIFVLMAMESSIIPVPSEFVMPPAGYLAHQGQMNIWIAIIMGTLGS' A
#
# COMPACT_ATOMS: atom_id res chain seq x y z
N MET A 1 7.92 -3.00 18.22
CA MET A 1 7.67 -1.90 17.26
C MET A 1 8.19 -2.22 15.86
N HIS A 2 9.45 -2.66 15.69
CA HIS A 2 10.00 -3.03 14.36
C HIS A 2 9.28 -4.21 13.68
N GLU A 3 8.88 -5.23 14.45
CA GLU A 3 8.13 -6.41 13.95
C GLU A 3 6.84 -6.03 13.21
N LEU A 4 6.07 -5.08 13.73
CA LEU A 4 4.80 -4.64 13.12
C LEU A 4 5.00 -3.93 11.78
N ILE A 5 6.04 -3.09 11.69
CA ILE A 5 6.38 -2.38 10.45
C ILE A 5 6.84 -3.38 9.40
N ASN A 6 7.69 -4.33 9.78
CA ASN A 6 8.15 -5.38 8.87
C ASN A 6 6.98 -6.27 8.41
N ALA A 7 6.06 -6.63 9.30
CA ALA A 7 4.85 -7.38 8.95
C ALA A 7 3.98 -6.61 7.94
N LEU A 8 3.75 -5.31 8.16
CA LEU A 8 3.01 -4.44 7.24
C LEU A 8 3.70 -4.40 5.86
N LEU A 9 5.00 -4.12 5.83
CA LEU A 9 5.79 -4.03 4.59
C LEU A 9 5.77 -5.36 3.82
N ASN A 10 5.97 -6.48 4.51
CA ASN A 10 5.93 -7.80 3.90
C ASN A 10 4.54 -8.13 3.36
N THR A 11 3.48 -7.75 4.07
CA THR A 11 2.10 -7.97 3.64
C THR A 11 1.78 -7.14 2.39
N LEU A 12 2.10 -5.85 2.40
CA LEU A 12 1.91 -4.98 1.23
C LEU A 12 2.72 -5.43 0.03
N ASN A 13 3.97 -5.83 0.25
CA ASN A 13 4.81 -6.36 -0.82
C ASN A 13 4.25 -7.68 -1.39
N ALA A 14 3.74 -8.56 -0.53
CA ALA A 14 3.13 -9.83 -0.94
C ALA A 14 1.80 -9.62 -1.70
N MET A 15 1.00 -8.64 -1.29
CA MET A 15 -0.25 -8.29 -2.00
C MET A 15 0.01 -7.54 -3.31
N GLY A 16 1.15 -6.86 -3.43
CA GLY A 16 1.56 -6.13 -4.62
C GLY A 16 0.62 -4.98 -4.98
N TYR A 17 0.65 -4.59 -6.25
CA TYR A 17 -0.18 -3.50 -6.79
C TYR A 17 -1.70 -3.71 -6.63
N PRO A 18 -2.27 -4.93 -6.83
CA PRO A 18 -3.69 -5.17 -6.56
C PRO A 18 -4.05 -4.92 -5.09
N GLY A 19 -3.12 -5.22 -4.18
CA GLY A 19 -3.29 -4.93 -2.76
C GLY A 19 -3.47 -3.44 -2.48
N ILE A 20 -2.64 -2.60 -3.10
CA ILE A 20 -2.76 -1.13 -3.00
C ILE A 20 -4.14 -0.68 -3.49
N PHE A 21 -4.58 -1.16 -4.66
CA PHE A 21 -5.89 -0.80 -5.20
C PHE A 21 -7.04 -1.19 -4.26
N VAL A 22 -7.06 -2.43 -3.76
CA VAL A 22 -8.14 -2.91 -2.87
C VAL A 22 -8.13 -2.14 -1.55
N LEU A 23 -6.97 -1.96 -0.93
CA LEU A 23 -6.85 -1.24 0.35
C LEU A 23 -7.27 0.23 0.21
N MET A 24 -6.96 0.86 -0.92
CA MET A 24 -7.40 2.23 -1.22
C MET A 24 -8.90 2.30 -1.54
N ALA A 25 -9.46 1.32 -2.24
CA ALA A 25 -10.92 1.21 -2.42
C ALA A 25 -11.68 1.00 -1.11
N MET A 26 -11.02 0.39 -0.12
CA MET A 26 -11.57 0.24 1.23
C MET A 26 -11.56 1.54 2.05
N GLU A 27 -10.90 2.61 1.60
CA GLU A 27 -10.88 3.91 2.28
C GLU A 27 -12.31 4.48 2.45
N SER A 28 -13.21 4.22 1.49
CA SER A 28 -14.63 4.63 1.53
C SER A 28 -15.58 3.55 2.09
N SER A 29 -15.06 2.47 2.65
CA SER A 29 -15.85 1.32 3.12
C SER A 29 -16.29 1.44 4.58
N ILE A 30 -17.04 0.43 5.07
CA ILE A 30 -17.48 0.33 6.47
C ILE A 30 -16.28 0.24 7.43
N ILE A 31 -15.14 -0.30 6.97
CA ILE A 31 -13.87 -0.34 7.69
C ILE A 31 -12.88 0.52 6.90
N PRO A 32 -12.86 1.85 7.13
CA PRO A 32 -12.00 2.74 6.37
C PRO A 32 -10.53 2.44 6.68
N VAL A 33 -9.76 2.14 5.64
CA VAL A 33 -8.30 1.98 5.72
C VAL A 33 -7.67 3.34 5.40
N PRO A 34 -6.86 3.94 6.30
CA PRO A 34 -6.21 5.21 6.02
C PRO A 34 -5.11 5.03 4.96
N SER A 35 -5.06 5.94 3.99
CA SER A 35 -4.06 5.90 2.91
C SER A 35 -2.61 6.04 3.41
N GLU A 36 -2.39 6.58 4.61
CA GLU A 36 -1.08 6.65 5.28
C GLU A 36 -0.52 5.27 5.68
N PHE A 37 -1.36 4.24 5.78
CA PHE A 37 -0.91 2.87 6.02
C PHE A 37 -0.57 2.11 4.73
N VAL A 38 -0.89 2.67 3.57
CA VAL A 38 -0.70 2.02 2.26
C VAL A 38 0.36 2.74 1.44
N MET A 39 0.21 4.06 1.24
CA MET A 39 1.02 4.84 0.30
C MET A 39 2.45 5.08 0.79
N PRO A 40 2.73 5.51 2.04
CA PRO A 40 4.10 5.64 2.53
C PRO A 40 4.87 4.31 2.55
N PRO A 41 4.31 3.18 3.00
CA PRO A 41 4.97 1.88 2.90
C PRO A 41 5.21 1.43 1.45
N ALA A 42 4.25 1.65 0.54
CA ALA A 42 4.44 1.40 -0.89
C ALA A 42 5.57 2.27 -1.49
N GLY A 43 5.66 3.54 -1.08
CA GLY A 43 6.76 4.44 -1.43
C GLY A 43 8.11 3.97 -0.89
N TYR A 44 8.14 3.43 0.34
CA TYR A 44 9.34 2.83 0.91
C TYR A 44 9.77 1.56 0.16
N LEU A 45 8.83 0.67 -0.18
CA LEU A 45 9.10 -0.51 -1.01
C LEU A 45 9.57 -0.11 -2.42
N ALA A 46 9.02 0.98 -2.97
CA ALA A 46 9.45 1.51 -4.26
C ALA A 46 10.87 2.07 -4.22
N HIS A 47 11.23 2.78 -3.14
CA HIS A 47 12.60 3.24 -2.93
C HIS A 47 13.59 2.06 -2.78
N GLN A 48 13.17 0.95 -2.18
CA GLN A 48 13.97 -0.29 -2.11
C GLN A 48 14.02 -1.07 -3.44
N GLY A 49 13.37 -0.60 -4.50
CA GLY A 49 13.32 -1.27 -5.80
C GLY A 49 12.38 -2.48 -5.86
N GLN A 50 11.55 -2.70 -4.83
CA GLN A 50 10.58 -3.81 -4.79
C GLN A 50 9.27 -3.47 -5.51
N MET A 51 8.96 -2.17 -5.65
CA MET A 51 7.79 -1.66 -6.36
C MET A 51 8.15 -0.50 -7.29
N ASN A 52 7.29 -0.21 -8.26
CA ASN A 52 7.38 0.99 -9.09
C ASN A 52 6.44 2.06 -8.50
N ILE A 53 7.03 3.20 -8.14
CA ILE A 53 6.32 4.33 -7.54
C ILE A 53 5.15 4.81 -8.41
N TRP A 54 5.29 4.83 -9.73
CA TRP A 54 4.26 5.29 -10.65
C TRP A 54 3.07 4.35 -10.71
N ILE A 55 3.33 3.04 -10.69
CA ILE A 55 2.27 2.03 -10.67
C ILE A 55 1.54 2.06 -9.33
N ALA A 56 2.26 2.21 -8.22
CA ALA A 56 1.66 2.36 -6.89
C ALA A 56 0.74 3.59 -6.81
N ILE A 57 1.18 4.74 -7.35
CA ILE A 57 0.36 5.95 -7.44
C ILE A 57 -0.89 5.71 -8.29
N ILE A 58 -0.75 5.16 -9.50
CA ILE A 58 -1.89 4.88 -10.39
C ILE A 58 -2.90 3.96 -9.69
N MET A 59 -2.44 2.90 -9.04
CA MET A 59 -3.31 1.94 -8.36
C MET A 59 -4.00 2.56 -7.14
N GLY A 60 -3.29 3.41 -6.40
CA GLY A 60 -3.90 4.13 -5.28
C GLY A 60 -4.94 5.15 -5.73
N THR A 61 -4.67 5.88 -6.82
CA THR A 61 -5.61 6.83 -7.41
C THR A 61 -6.81 6.17 -8.08
N LEU A 62 -6.65 4.95 -8.63
CA LEU A 62 -7.78 4.21 -9.19
C LEU A 62 -8.65 3.56 -8.11
N GLY A 63 -8.07 3.28 -6.94
CA GLY A 63 -8.78 2.65 -5.82
C GLY A 63 -9.61 3.63 -5.01
N SER A 64 -9.08 4.82 -4.71
CA SER A 64 -9.75 5.90 -3.95
C SER A 64 -10.84 6.58 -4.79
#